data_AF-C9J9J4-F1
#
_entry.id   AF-C9J9J4-F1
#
_cell.length_a   1.000
_cell.length_b   1.000
_cell.length_c   1.000
_cell.angle_alpha   90.00
_cell.angle_beta   90.00
_cell.angle_gamma   90.00
#
_symmetry.space_group_name_H-M   'P 1'
#
loop_
_entity.id
_entity.type
_entity.pdbx_description
1 polymer ?
#
loop_
_entity_poly.entity_id
_entity_poly.type
_entity_poly.pdbx_seq_one_letter_code
_entity_poly.pdbx_strand_id
1 'polypeptide(L)'
;MTLKASEGESGGSMHTALSDLYLEHLLQKRSRPEMFMRAQFDYDPKKDNLIPCKEAGLKFATGDIIQIINKDDSNWWQGRVEGSSKESAGLIPSPELQEWRVASMAQSAPSEAPSCSPFGKKKKYKDKYLAKHSSIFDQLDVVSYEEVVRLPAFKRKTLVLIGASGVGRSHIKNALLSQNPEKFVYPVPYTTRPPRKSEEDGKEY
;
A
#
# COMPACT_ATOMS: atom_id res chain seq x y z
N MET A 1 -22.37 6.39 -14.60
CA MET A 1 -23.17 5.15 -14.72
C MET A 1 -22.99 4.37 -13.43
N THR A 2 -23.95 3.53 -13.07
CA THR A 2 -23.90 2.78 -11.80
C THR A 2 -24.03 1.29 -12.10
N LEU A 3 -23.35 0.45 -11.32
CA LEU A 3 -23.52 -0.99 -11.38
C LEU A 3 -24.78 -1.38 -10.61
N LYS A 4 -25.61 -2.27 -11.16
CA LYS A 4 -26.79 -2.77 -10.45
C LYS A 4 -26.38 -3.48 -9.15
N ALA A 5 -27.17 -3.24 -8.10
CA ALA A 5 -27.03 -3.99 -6.85
C ALA A 5 -27.42 -5.46 -7.10
N SER A 6 -26.65 -6.43 -6.61
CA SER A 6 -27.26 -7.72 -6.28
C SER A 6 -27.98 -7.46 -4.96
N GLU A 7 -29.22 -7.91 -4.84
CA GLU A 7 -30.09 -7.62 -3.70
C GLU A 7 -29.35 -7.87 -2.38
N GLY A 8 -29.20 -6.80 -1.59
CA GLY A 8 -28.38 -6.78 -0.38
C GLY A 8 -27.87 -5.39 -0.06
N GLU A 9 -28.66 -4.68 0.75
CA GLU A 9 -28.31 -3.49 1.56
C GLU A 9 -28.39 -2.10 0.92
N SER A 10 -29.24 -1.28 1.54
CA SER A 10 -29.42 0.16 1.35
C SER A 10 -28.40 0.96 2.19
N GLY A 11 -27.95 2.10 1.67
CA GLY A 11 -27.11 3.02 2.44
C GLY A 11 -26.64 4.22 1.63
N GLY A 12 -27.14 5.40 2.00
CA GLY A 12 -27.03 6.66 1.26
C GLY A 12 -25.63 7.26 1.11
N SER A 13 -25.56 8.21 0.19
CA SER A 13 -24.36 8.90 -0.31
C SER A 13 -24.13 10.24 0.39
N MET A 14 -22.94 10.45 0.96
CA MET A 14 -22.28 11.76 1.02
C MET A 14 -20.77 11.58 0.83
N HIS A 15 -20.14 12.49 0.08
CA HIS A 15 -18.69 12.57 -0.11
C HIS A 15 -18.23 14.00 0.20
N THR A 16 -17.54 14.18 1.32
CA THR A 16 -16.73 15.33 1.75
C THR A 16 -15.76 14.81 2.83
N ALA A 17 -14.89 15.65 3.40
CA ALA A 17 -13.91 15.38 4.48
C ALA A 17 -14.33 14.41 5.61
N LEU A 18 -15.62 14.11 5.70
CA LEU A 18 -16.20 12.96 6.39
C LEU A 18 -15.59 11.61 5.99
N SER A 19 -15.05 11.40 4.78
CA SER A 19 -14.36 10.14 4.44
C SER A 19 -13.05 9.97 5.20
N ASP A 20 -12.31 11.06 5.37
CA ASP A 20 -10.99 11.04 6.01
C ASP A 20 -11.18 10.98 7.53
N LEU A 21 -12.14 11.74 8.07
CA LEU A 21 -12.59 11.62 9.46
C LEU A 21 -13.20 10.24 9.76
N TYR A 22 -13.88 9.62 8.79
CA TYR A 22 -14.40 8.25 8.93
C TYR A 22 -13.27 7.22 8.89
N LEU A 23 -12.23 7.43 8.09
CA LEU A 23 -11.02 6.61 8.11
C LEU A 23 -10.26 6.75 9.43
N GLU A 24 -10.06 7.96 9.92
CA GLU A 24 -9.49 8.20 11.25
C GLU A 24 -10.33 7.53 12.34
N HIS A 25 -11.66 7.66 12.30
CA HIS A 25 -12.56 7.02 13.26
C HIS A 25 -12.56 5.48 13.17
N LEU A 26 -12.46 4.92 11.96
CA LEU A 26 -12.32 3.47 11.75
C LEU A 26 -10.97 2.95 12.25
N LEU A 27 -9.90 3.73 12.07
CA LEU A 27 -8.57 3.43 12.61
C LEU A 27 -8.56 3.51 14.14
N GLN A 28 -9.26 4.48 14.72
CA GLN A 28 -9.31 4.74 16.17
C GLN A 28 -10.16 3.73 16.96
N LYS A 29 -11.08 3.00 16.30
CA LYS A 29 -11.87 1.92 16.92
C LYS A 29 -11.13 0.59 17.04
N ARG A 30 -9.92 0.45 16.49
CA ARG A 30 -9.15 -0.80 16.60
C ARG A 30 -8.43 -0.86 17.95
N SER A 31 -8.61 -1.96 18.69
CA SER A 31 -8.02 -2.14 20.03
C SER A 31 -6.48 -2.24 20.02
N ARG A 32 -5.90 -2.50 18.84
CA ARG A 32 -4.49 -2.25 18.50
C ARG A 32 -4.43 -1.78 17.03
N PRO A 33 -3.70 -0.71 16.71
CA PRO A 33 -3.45 -0.38 15.31
C PRO A 33 -2.57 -1.48 14.72
N GLU A 34 -3.18 -2.36 13.93
CA GLU A 34 -2.43 -3.31 13.12
C GLU A 34 -1.65 -2.53 12.07
N MET A 35 -0.33 -2.71 12.05
CA MET A 35 0.56 -2.06 11.10
C MET A 35 0.81 -3.00 9.93
N PHE A 36 0.59 -2.50 8.72
CA PHE A 36 0.88 -3.23 7.50
C PHE A 36 1.83 -2.41 6.64
N MET A 37 2.74 -3.10 5.96
CA MET A 37 3.72 -2.49 5.08
C MET A 37 3.77 -3.23 3.75
N ARG A 38 3.82 -2.49 2.66
CA ARG A 38 4.15 -3.01 1.33
C ARG A 38 5.66 -3.05 1.17
N ALA A 39 6.19 -4.21 0.79
CA ALA A 39 7.61 -4.38 0.48
C ALA A 39 7.98 -3.69 -0.83
N GLN A 40 9.10 -2.98 -0.87
CA GLN A 40 9.62 -2.31 -2.07
C GLN A 40 10.90 -2.99 -2.64
N PHE A 41 11.22 -4.18 -2.14
CA PHE A 41 12.35 -4.99 -2.58
C PHE A 41 12.07 -6.47 -2.34
N ASP A 42 12.88 -7.34 -2.95
CA ASP A 42 12.82 -8.78 -2.74
C ASP A 42 13.76 -9.20 -1.61
N TYR A 43 13.29 -10.10 -0.74
CA TYR A 43 14.08 -10.62 0.36
C TYR A 43 14.09 -12.15 0.39
N ASP A 44 15.29 -12.73 0.32
CA ASP A 44 15.50 -14.18 0.47
C ASP A 44 16.40 -14.46 1.69
N PRO A 45 15.82 -14.92 2.82
CA PRO A 45 16.57 -15.25 4.03
C PRO A 45 17.71 -16.24 3.81
N LYS A 46 17.60 -17.12 2.79
CA LYS A 46 18.65 -18.11 2.50
C LYS A 46 19.94 -17.45 2.01
N LYS A 47 19.81 -16.30 1.34
CA LYS A 47 20.93 -15.50 0.80
C LYS A 47 21.49 -14.52 1.81
N ASP A 48 20.81 -14.31 2.94
CA ASP A 48 21.22 -13.36 3.96
C ASP A 48 22.17 -14.01 4.97
N ASN A 49 23.37 -13.45 5.13
CA ASN A 49 24.37 -13.93 6.08
C ASN A 49 24.30 -13.22 7.44
N LEU A 50 23.49 -12.16 7.56
CA LEU A 50 23.31 -11.39 8.79
C LEU A 50 22.14 -11.90 9.62
N ILE A 51 21.23 -12.69 9.03
CA ILE A 51 20.07 -13.22 9.74
C ILE A 51 20.50 -14.22 10.84
N PRO A 52 19.95 -14.12 12.06
CA PRO A 52 20.32 -15.02 13.15
C PRO A 52 19.99 -16.49 12.87
N CYS A 53 18.86 -16.76 12.21
CA CYS A 53 18.39 -18.09 11.83
C CYS A 53 17.67 -18.00 10.48
N LYS A 54 18.21 -18.66 9.45
CA LYS A 54 17.69 -18.58 8.07
C LYS A 54 16.29 -19.18 7.94
N GLU A 55 16.01 -20.21 8.74
CA GLU A 55 14.73 -20.91 8.78
C GLU A 55 13.63 -20.05 9.40
N ALA A 56 14.00 -19.14 10.31
CA ALA A 56 13.09 -18.18 10.93
C ALA A 56 12.80 -16.96 10.02
N GLY A 57 13.49 -16.82 8.90
CA GLY A 57 13.30 -15.68 8.00
C GLY A 57 12.02 -15.78 7.18
N LEU A 58 11.36 -14.63 7.00
CA LEU A 58 10.22 -14.49 6.11
C LEU A 58 10.71 -14.11 4.72
N LYS A 59 10.59 -15.01 3.75
CA LYS A 59 10.81 -14.69 2.32
C LYS A 59 9.63 -13.90 1.78
N PHE A 60 9.90 -12.83 1.03
CA PHE A 60 8.89 -12.02 0.35
C PHE A 60 9.45 -11.42 -0.95
N ALA A 61 8.56 -10.93 -1.79
CA ALA A 61 8.87 -10.20 -3.01
C ALA A 61 8.34 -8.76 -2.93
N THR A 62 8.84 -7.92 -3.83
CA THR A 62 8.36 -6.55 -4.04
C THR A 62 6.85 -6.56 -4.31
N GLY A 63 6.12 -5.72 -3.57
CA GLY A 63 4.66 -5.63 -3.63
C GLY A 63 3.90 -6.48 -2.61
N ASP A 64 4.56 -7.45 -1.94
CA ASP A 64 3.94 -8.21 -0.87
C ASP A 64 3.52 -7.30 0.29
N ILE A 65 2.34 -7.55 0.86
CA ILE A 65 1.83 -6.85 2.05
C ILE A 65 2.19 -7.67 3.28
N ILE A 66 2.89 -7.04 4.22
CA ILE A 66 3.41 -7.68 5.42
C ILE A 66 2.77 -7.01 6.64
N GLN A 67 2.10 -7.80 7.46
CA GLN A 67 1.68 -7.39 8.80
C GLN A 67 2.90 -7.34 9.71
N ILE A 68 3.15 -6.18 10.32
CA ILE A 68 4.24 -5.98 11.29
C ILE A 68 3.73 -6.38 12.68
N ILE A 69 4.38 -7.37 13.28
CA ILE A 69 4.00 -7.98 14.56
C ILE A 69 4.86 -7.44 15.71
N ASN A 70 6.17 -7.34 15.50
CA ASN A 70 7.13 -6.80 16.48
C ASN A 70 8.24 -6.02 15.77
N LYS A 71 8.60 -4.85 16.30
CA LYS A 71 9.66 -3.96 15.80
C LYS A 71 10.66 -3.52 16.88
N ASP A 72 10.70 -4.21 18.02
CA ASP A 72 11.53 -3.86 19.17
C ASP A 72 13.02 -4.01 18.87
N ASP A 73 13.40 -4.92 17.97
CA ASP A 73 14.78 -5.05 17.50
C ASP A 73 15.09 -4.08 16.36
N SER A 74 16.19 -3.34 16.50
CA SER A 74 16.66 -2.34 15.53
C SER A 74 17.01 -2.87 14.13
N ASN A 75 17.23 -4.18 13.96
CA ASN A 75 17.70 -4.80 12.72
C ASN A 75 16.70 -5.82 12.16
N TRP A 76 15.95 -6.49 13.04
CA TRP A 76 15.12 -7.64 12.67
C TRP A 76 13.71 -7.50 13.18
N TRP A 77 12.78 -7.16 12.29
CA TRP A 77 11.36 -7.09 12.64
C TRP A 77 10.70 -8.45 12.43
N GLN A 78 9.62 -8.68 13.16
CA GLN A 78 8.77 -9.85 12.99
C GLN A 78 7.54 -9.46 12.19
N GLY A 79 7.25 -10.22 11.14
CA GLY A 79 6.07 -9.99 10.34
C GLY A 79 5.49 -11.26 9.73
N ARG A 80 4.38 -11.09 9.02
CA ARG A 80 3.71 -12.16 8.28
C ARG A 80 3.13 -11.59 6.99
N VAL A 81 3.31 -12.27 5.87
CA VAL A 81 2.68 -11.91 4.59
C VAL A 81 1.15 -12.11 4.69
N GLU A 82 0.38 -11.10 4.29
CA GLU A 82 -1.09 -11.15 4.26
C GLU A 82 -1.57 -12.25 3.29
N GLY A 83 -2.52 -13.08 3.72
CA GLY A 83 -3.04 -14.19 2.90
C GLY A 83 -2.17 -15.45 2.87
N SER A 84 -1.02 -15.45 3.57
CA SER A 84 -0.20 -16.66 3.74
C SER A 84 -0.90 -17.69 4.64
N SER A 85 -0.77 -18.97 4.29
CA SER A 85 -1.24 -20.09 5.13
C SER A 85 -0.36 -20.32 6.38
N LYS A 86 0.80 -19.66 6.47
CA LYS A 86 1.68 -19.76 7.64
C LYS A 86 1.20 -18.81 8.73
N GLU A 87 0.83 -19.40 9.86
CA GLU A 87 0.44 -18.67 11.08
C GLU A 87 1.65 -18.20 11.90
N SER A 88 2.86 -18.67 11.60
CA SER A 88 4.04 -18.21 12.33
C SER A 88 4.55 -16.87 11.79
N ALA A 89 5.02 -16.01 12.67
CA ALA A 89 5.78 -14.81 12.31
C ALA A 89 7.17 -15.21 11.81
N GLY A 90 7.70 -14.50 10.84
CA GLY A 90 9.09 -14.64 10.39
C GLY A 90 9.86 -13.33 10.46
N LEU A 91 11.19 -13.44 10.46
CA LEU A 91 12.09 -12.29 10.54
C LEU A 91 12.24 -11.62 9.17
N ILE A 92 12.08 -10.30 9.16
CA ILE A 92 12.36 -9.41 8.02
C ILE A 92 13.42 -8.38 8.45
N PRO A 93 14.24 -7.87 7.53
CA PRO A 93 15.15 -6.79 7.85
C PRO A 93 14.35 -5.51 8.15
N SER A 94 14.74 -4.77 9.18
CA SER A 94 14.19 -3.45 9.46
C SER A 94 14.52 -2.47 8.31
N PRO A 95 13.78 -1.36 8.18
CA PRO A 95 14.12 -0.29 7.23
C PRO A 95 15.58 0.14 7.36
N GLU A 96 16.07 0.32 8.60
CA GLU A 96 17.43 0.76 8.87
C GLU A 96 18.47 -0.27 8.42
N LEU A 97 18.21 -1.57 8.63
CA LEU A 97 19.11 -2.62 8.17
C LEU A 97 19.14 -2.70 6.64
N GLN A 98 17.99 -2.52 5.99
CA GLN A 98 17.89 -2.58 4.54
C GLN A 98 18.58 -1.37 3.88
N GLU A 99 18.34 -0.16 4.38
CA GLU A 99 19.02 1.06 3.93
C GLU A 99 20.55 0.94 4.08
N TRP A 100 21.02 0.41 5.21
CA TRP A 100 22.44 0.17 5.42
C TRP A 100 23.05 -0.78 4.37
N ARG A 101 22.32 -1.82 3.93
CA ARG A 101 22.78 -2.73 2.87
C ARG A 101 22.91 -2.02 1.54
N VAL A 102 21.89 -1.27 1.14
CA VAL A 102 21.86 -0.53 -0.13
C VAL A 102 23.00 0.49 -0.17
N ALA A 103 23.19 1.25 0.90
CA ALA A 103 24.28 2.22 1.00
C ALA A 103 25.68 1.54 0.99
N SER A 104 25.83 0.41 1.66
CA SER A 104 27.10 -0.34 1.70
C SER A 104 27.47 -0.94 0.34
N MET A 105 26.47 -1.39 -0.44
CA MET A 105 26.67 -1.88 -1.80
C MET A 105 27.03 -0.75 -2.78
N ALA A 106 26.44 0.43 -2.62
CA ALA A 106 26.79 1.59 -3.45
C ALA A 106 28.24 2.05 -3.24
N GLN A 107 28.77 1.93 -2.02
CA GLN A 107 30.16 2.27 -1.70
C GLN A 107 31.19 1.25 -2.24
N SER A 108 30.79 0.00 -2.49
CA SER A 108 31.66 -1.04 -3.04
C SER A 108 31.63 -1.12 -4.58
N ALA A 109 30.80 -0.32 -5.23
CA ALA A 109 30.92 -0.08 -6.67
C ALA A 109 32.30 0.54 -6.95
N PRO A 110 33.04 0.11 -7.99
CA PRO A 110 34.38 0.59 -8.25
C PRO A 110 34.33 2.06 -8.65
N SER A 111 34.48 2.95 -7.67
CA SER A 111 34.96 4.29 -7.92
C SER A 111 36.47 4.19 -8.14
N GLU A 112 36.92 4.62 -9.32
CA GLU A 112 38.33 4.88 -9.60
C GLU A 112 38.81 6.01 -8.67
N ALA A 113 39.15 5.68 -7.42
CA ALA A 113 39.85 6.57 -6.51
C ALA A 113 40.84 5.78 -5.65
N PRO A 114 42.08 6.28 -5.47
CA PRO A 114 43.19 5.45 -5.06
C PRO A 114 43.12 5.06 -3.58
N SER A 115 43.29 3.76 -3.38
CA SER A 115 43.59 3.09 -2.11
C SER A 115 44.76 3.76 -1.38
N CYS A 116 44.55 4.17 -0.12
CA CYS A 116 45.63 4.41 0.84
C CYS A 116 45.10 4.27 2.29
N SER A 117 45.33 3.12 2.94
CA SER A 117 45.78 3.03 4.35
C SER A 117 45.98 1.58 4.79
N PRO A 118 47.20 1.17 5.20
CA PRO A 118 47.54 -0.21 5.52
C PRO A 118 47.49 -0.44 7.04
N PHE A 119 46.32 -0.49 7.68
CA PHE A 119 46.24 -1.01 9.06
C PHE A 119 44.89 -1.69 9.31
N GLY A 120 44.91 -3.02 9.25
CA GLY A 120 43.79 -3.88 9.61
C GLY A 120 43.43 -3.75 11.08
N LYS A 121 42.29 -3.14 11.37
CA LYS A 121 41.56 -3.31 12.63
C LYS A 121 40.15 -3.73 12.26
N LYS A 122 39.73 -4.93 12.69
CA LYS A 122 38.35 -5.40 12.59
C LYS A 122 37.44 -4.38 13.26
N LYS A 123 36.79 -3.52 12.46
CA LYS A 123 35.94 -2.44 12.95
C LYS A 123 34.70 -3.07 13.56
N LYS A 124 34.49 -2.88 14.86
CA LYS A 124 33.26 -3.30 15.53
C LYS A 124 32.08 -2.65 14.79
N TYR A 125 31.07 -3.46 14.48
CA TYR A 125 29.83 -3.14 13.78
C TYR A 125 28.91 -2.20 14.60
N LYS A 126 29.44 -1.04 15.02
CA LYS A 126 28.77 -0.09 15.92
C LYS A 126 28.80 1.36 15.42
N ASP A 127 29.31 1.60 14.20
CA ASP A 127 29.33 2.90 13.52
C ASP A 127 28.25 2.98 12.43
N LYS A 128 27.00 2.63 12.73
CA LYS A 128 25.91 2.64 11.72
C LYS A 128 25.38 4.03 11.39
N TYR A 129 25.63 5.01 12.27
CA TYR A 129 25.12 6.38 12.16
C TYR A 129 26.23 7.41 12.41
N LEU A 130 27.30 7.38 11.61
CA LEU A 130 28.14 8.56 11.49
C LEU A 130 27.40 9.58 10.63
N ALA A 131 27.27 10.82 11.11
CA ALA A 131 26.68 11.94 10.36
C ALA A 131 27.29 12.13 8.95
N LYS A 132 28.52 11.63 8.73
CA LYS A 132 29.19 11.59 7.43
C LYS A 132 28.46 10.75 6.37
N HIS A 133 27.65 9.77 6.76
CA HIS A 133 26.89 8.94 5.83
C HIS A 133 25.48 9.48 5.53
N SER A 134 24.98 10.50 6.26
CA SER A 134 23.64 11.09 6.05
C SER A 134 23.40 11.48 4.60
N SER A 135 24.37 12.17 3.99
CA SER A 135 24.28 12.63 2.61
C SER A 135 24.10 11.51 1.56
N ILE A 136 24.55 10.29 1.86
CA ILE A 136 24.39 9.13 0.97
C ILE A 136 22.96 8.59 1.10
N PHE A 137 22.42 8.55 2.32
CA PHE A 137 21.04 8.11 2.57
C PHE A 137 20.03 9.10 1.98
N ASP A 138 20.26 10.41 2.14
CA ASP A 138 19.42 11.48 1.59
C ASP A 138 19.42 11.52 0.05
N GLN A 139 20.50 11.07 -0.59
CA GLN A 139 20.61 11.00 -2.06
C GLN A 139 19.99 9.75 -2.68
N LEU A 140 19.88 8.66 -1.92
CA LEU A 140 19.45 7.37 -2.48
C LEU A 140 17.93 7.15 -2.45
N ASP A 141 17.16 8.00 -1.75
CA ASP A 141 15.69 7.92 -1.64
C ASP A 141 15.18 6.47 -1.48
N VAL A 142 15.83 5.71 -0.59
CA VAL A 142 15.60 4.25 -0.48
C VAL A 142 14.31 4.00 0.30
N VAL A 143 13.20 3.89 -0.42
CA VAL A 143 11.96 3.40 0.18
C VAL A 143 12.07 1.89 0.33
N SER A 144 12.35 1.40 1.53
CA SER A 144 12.43 -0.05 1.83
C SER A 144 11.04 -0.67 2.00
N TYR A 145 10.16 0.07 2.67
CA TYR A 145 8.79 -0.33 2.96
C TYR A 145 7.87 0.89 2.87
N GLU A 146 6.63 0.66 2.51
CA GLU A 146 5.59 1.69 2.49
C GLU A 146 4.46 1.29 3.43
N GLU A 147 4.11 2.16 4.37
CA GLU A 147 2.99 1.91 5.27
C GLU A 147 1.66 1.91 4.49
N VAL A 148 0.85 0.87 4.71
CA VAL A 148 -0.42 0.69 4.03
C VAL A 148 -1.52 0.42 5.04
N VAL A 149 -2.73 0.85 4.69
CA VAL A 149 -3.94 0.55 5.44
C VAL A 149 -4.91 -0.16 4.53
N ARG A 150 -5.42 -1.31 4.98
CA ARG A 150 -6.50 -1.99 4.28
C ARG A 150 -7.78 -1.17 4.41
N LEU A 151 -8.15 -0.53 3.31
CA LEU A 151 -9.44 0.14 3.20
C LEU A 151 -10.54 -0.91 3.07
N PRO A 152 -11.72 -0.69 3.69
CA PRO A 152 -12.89 -1.49 3.36
C PRO A 152 -13.11 -1.42 1.84
N ALA A 153 -13.43 -2.57 1.24
CA ALA A 153 -13.71 -2.62 -0.20
C ALA A 153 -14.71 -1.51 -0.55
N PHE A 154 -14.34 -0.67 -1.52
CA PHE A 154 -15.16 0.45 -1.92
C PHE A 154 -16.49 -0.08 -2.47
N LYS A 155 -17.52 -0.10 -1.63
CA LYS A 155 -18.83 -0.67 -1.95
C LYS A 155 -19.59 0.14 -3.01
N ARG A 156 -19.11 1.33 -3.37
CA ARG A 156 -19.83 2.18 -4.32
C ARG A 156 -19.60 1.66 -5.74
N LYS A 157 -20.69 1.16 -6.29
CA LYS A 157 -20.84 0.65 -7.65
C LYS A 157 -20.89 1.77 -8.70
N THR A 158 -20.13 2.87 -8.56
CA THR A 158 -20.23 4.01 -9.51
C THR A 158 -19.04 4.05 -10.46
N LEU A 159 -19.32 4.12 -11.76
CA LEU A 159 -18.31 4.33 -12.79
C LEU A 159 -18.47 5.74 -13.39
N VAL A 160 -17.39 6.52 -13.31
CA VAL A 160 -17.30 7.88 -13.85
C VAL A 160 -16.39 7.86 -15.07
N LEU A 161 -16.86 8.41 -16.20
CA LEU A 161 -16.07 8.55 -17.43
C LEU A 161 -15.58 10.00 -17.55
N ILE A 162 -14.27 10.18 -17.43
CA ILE A 162 -13.60 11.49 -17.52
C ILE A 162 -12.78 11.52 -18.81
N GLY A 163 -12.74 12.68 -19.48
CA GLY A 163 -12.02 12.86 -20.74
C GLY A 163 -12.42 14.16 -21.43
N ALA A 164 -11.61 14.59 -22.39
CA ALA A 164 -11.85 15.81 -23.17
C ALA A 164 -13.18 15.77 -23.93
N SER A 165 -13.62 16.91 -24.45
CA SER A 165 -14.82 16.97 -25.31
C SER A 165 -14.59 16.14 -26.58
N GLY A 166 -15.61 15.40 -27.04
CA GLY A 166 -15.54 14.63 -28.29
C GLY A 166 -14.85 13.25 -28.22
N VAL A 167 -14.18 12.87 -27.12
CA VAL A 167 -13.41 11.60 -27.01
C VAL A 167 -14.27 10.32 -26.95
N GLY A 168 -15.57 10.40 -27.22
CA GLY A 168 -16.44 9.22 -27.26
C GLY A 168 -16.95 8.70 -25.90
N ARG A 169 -16.87 9.49 -24.82
CA ARG A 169 -17.40 9.11 -23.49
C ARG A 169 -18.86 8.61 -23.54
N SER A 170 -19.70 9.28 -24.34
CA SER A 170 -21.10 8.88 -24.54
C SER A 170 -21.23 7.53 -25.25
N HIS A 171 -20.38 7.26 -26.25
CA HIS A 171 -20.35 5.97 -26.95
C HIS A 171 -19.97 4.84 -25.99
N ILE A 172 -18.93 5.02 -25.17
CA ILE A 172 -18.50 4.02 -24.17
C ILE A 172 -19.63 3.76 -23.16
N LYS A 173 -20.26 4.81 -22.63
CA LYS A 173 -21.41 4.68 -21.72
C LYS A 173 -22.54 3.87 -22.34
N ASN A 174 -22.94 4.20 -23.57
CA ASN A 174 -24.04 3.52 -24.24
C ASN A 174 -23.69 2.06 -24.60
N ALA A 175 -22.44 1.81 -25.01
CA ALA A 175 -21.95 0.46 -25.26
C ALA A 175 -22.04 -0.41 -24.01
N LEU A 176 -21.55 0.06 -22.86
CA LEU A 176 -21.61 -0.66 -21.58
C LEU A 176 -23.06 -0.95 -21.14
N LEU A 177 -23.97 0.01 -21.31
CA LEU A 177 -25.39 -0.18 -21.00
C LEU A 177 -26.06 -1.21 -21.92
N SER A 178 -25.69 -1.23 -23.20
CA SER A 178 -26.27 -2.15 -24.19
C SER A 178 -25.71 -3.57 -24.11
N GLN A 179 -24.40 -3.71 -23.87
CA GLN A 179 -23.72 -5.00 -23.87
C GLN A 179 -23.85 -5.74 -22.54
N ASN A 180 -24.02 -5.01 -21.43
CA ASN A 180 -24.13 -5.58 -20.09
C ASN A 180 -25.25 -4.91 -19.27
N PRO A 181 -26.52 -4.98 -19.71
CA PRO A 181 -27.66 -4.35 -19.03
C PRO A 181 -27.92 -4.93 -17.62
N GLU A 182 -27.44 -6.13 -17.33
CA GLU A 182 -27.47 -6.77 -16.02
C GLU A 182 -26.47 -6.16 -15.04
N LYS A 183 -25.39 -5.54 -15.56
CA LYS A 183 -24.35 -4.92 -14.76
C LYS A 183 -24.49 -3.42 -14.68
N PHE A 184 -24.84 -2.72 -15.75
CA PHE A 184 -24.84 -1.26 -15.81
C PHE A 184 -26.24 -0.65 -15.91
N VAL A 185 -26.41 0.50 -15.26
CA VAL A 185 -27.63 1.32 -15.35
C VAL A 185 -27.28 2.81 -15.28
N TYR A 186 -28.22 3.64 -15.75
CA TYR A 186 -28.16 5.07 -15.44
C TYR A 186 -28.32 5.30 -13.94
N PRO A 187 -27.55 6.23 -13.34
CA PRO A 187 -27.84 6.66 -11.98
C PRO A 187 -29.23 7.30 -11.95
N VAL A 188 -30.00 7.00 -10.91
CA VAL A 188 -31.24 7.74 -10.64
C VAL A 188 -30.82 9.17 -10.27
N PRO A 189 -31.31 10.21 -10.97
CA PRO A 189 -31.04 11.58 -10.58
C PRO A 189 -31.58 11.82 -9.16
N TYR A 190 -31.00 12.76 -8.42
CA TYR A 190 -31.60 13.23 -7.17
C TYR A 190 -31.91 14.70 -7.33
N THR A 191 -33.08 15.12 -6.87
CA THR A 191 -33.52 16.50 -6.96
C THR A 191 -34.16 16.98 -5.66
N THR A 192 -34.04 18.27 -5.36
CA THR A 192 -34.68 18.93 -4.21
C THR A 192 -36.01 19.60 -4.58
N ARG A 193 -36.42 19.54 -5.86
CA ARG A 193 -37.71 20.09 -6.32
C ARG A 193 -38.86 19.13 -5.96
N PRO A 194 -40.10 19.62 -5.77
CA PRO A 194 -41.24 18.75 -5.52
C PRO A 194 -41.56 17.82 -6.70
N PRO A 195 -42.10 16.61 -6.44
CA PRO A 195 -42.44 15.63 -7.47
C PRO A 195 -43.60 16.13 -8.35
N ARG A 196 -43.48 15.91 -9.67
CA ARG A 196 -44.60 16.14 -10.60
C ARG A 196 -45.58 14.97 -10.54
N LYS A 197 -46.82 15.20 -11.00
CA LYS A 197 -47.91 14.22 -10.95
C LYS A 197 -47.62 12.89 -11.67
N SER A 198 -46.66 12.85 -12.59
CA SER A 198 -46.27 11.65 -13.34
C SER A 198 -44.95 11.04 -12.87
N GLU A 199 -44.29 11.62 -11.87
CA GLU A 199 -42.94 11.19 -11.45
C GLU A 199 -43.04 10.25 -10.24
N GLU A 200 -42.29 9.14 -10.29
CA GLU A 200 -42.15 8.19 -9.18
C GLU A 200 -40.76 8.33 -8.52
N ASP A 201 -40.76 8.45 -7.18
CA ASP A 201 -39.54 8.51 -6.35
C ASP A 201 -38.67 7.26 -6.55
N GLY A 202 -37.37 7.45 -6.80
CA GLY A 202 -36.42 6.36 -7.03
C GLY A 202 -36.42 5.76 -8.45
N LYS A 203 -37.24 6.28 -9.38
CA LYS A 203 -37.20 5.91 -10.82
C LYS A 203 -36.95 7.10 -11.73
N GLU A 204 -37.79 8.13 -11.63
CA GLU A 204 -37.79 9.31 -12.52
C GLU A 204 -37.49 10.62 -11.78
N TYR A 205 -37.37 10.53 -10.45
CA TYR A 205 -37.17 11.62 -9.52
C TYR A 205 -35.74 11.64 -9.01
#